data_AF-A0A350T0F1-F1
#
_entry.id   AF-A0A350T0F1-F1
#
_cell.length_a   1.000
_cell.length_b   1.000
_cell.length_c   1.000
_cell.angle_alpha   90.00
_cell.angle_beta   90.00
_cell.angle_gamma   90.00
#
_symmetry.space_group_name_H-M   'P 1'
#
loop_
_entity.id
_entity.type
_entity.pdbx_description
1 polymer ?
#
loop_
_entity_poly.entity_id
_entity_poly.type
_entity_poly.pdbx_seq_one_letter_code
_entity_poly.pdbx_strand_id
1 'polypeptide(L)'
;MNHTGLPASSAGDPIYHLATALLATETVDEALSAALPLLGTALDTDRGIRIDLSHDLTPALTPGFAIPLIAKGRAIGAIVVDGDALDPERASAVAGLLATAIATRRHAAVENERLLQEASGLKMDVVSMLSHEMRTPLASIKGYASALRIEGIGWDAGTRGDFLQTIEEETDRLTHLVEDILESAAIDAGLLRLQPEPILISRIARRVIDRISIQTNRHRFVAMFSSNFPVIEADSQRIEQ
;
A
#
# COMPACT_ATOMS: atom_id res chain seq x y z
N MET A 1 28.71 -13.61 -53.73
CA MET A 1 28.20 -14.73 -52.91
C MET A 1 28.95 -14.69 -51.60
N ASN A 2 28.36 -14.10 -50.56
CA ASN A 2 28.92 -14.14 -49.20
C ASN A 2 27.78 -14.38 -48.23
N HIS A 3 28.04 -15.29 -47.30
CA HIS A 3 27.11 -15.90 -46.37
C HIS A 3 26.53 -14.90 -45.37
N THR A 4 25.21 -14.73 -45.39
CA THR A 4 24.41 -14.31 -44.23
C THR A 4 23.51 -15.47 -43.86
N GLY A 5 24.03 -16.38 -43.04
CA GLY A 5 23.18 -17.35 -42.34
C GLY A 5 22.33 -16.59 -41.33
N LEU A 6 21.01 -16.59 -41.53
CA LEU A 6 20.07 -16.20 -40.47
C LEU A 6 20.31 -17.11 -39.24
N PRO A 7 20.21 -16.59 -38.01
CA PRO A 7 20.31 -17.41 -36.82
C PRO A 7 19.16 -18.42 -36.81
N ALA A 8 19.49 -19.68 -36.50
CA ALA A 8 18.52 -20.73 -36.23
C ALA A 8 17.49 -20.25 -35.19
N SER A 9 16.22 -20.59 -35.43
CA SER A 9 15.07 -20.28 -34.57
C SER A 9 15.39 -20.48 -33.07
N SER A 10 15.49 -19.37 -32.32
CA SER A 10 15.68 -19.36 -30.86
C SER A 10 14.56 -20.10 -30.10
N ALA A 11 13.43 -20.39 -30.76
CA ALA A 11 12.30 -21.13 -30.20
C ALA A 11 12.56 -22.64 -30.01
N GLY A 12 13.73 -23.16 -30.38
CA GLY A 12 14.13 -24.55 -30.13
C GLY A 12 15.23 -24.71 -29.07
N ASP A 13 15.76 -23.62 -28.52
CA ASP A 13 16.82 -23.65 -27.52
C ASP A 13 16.24 -23.92 -26.12
N PRO A 14 16.60 -25.03 -25.44
CA PRO A 14 16.15 -25.34 -24.09
C PRO A 14 16.40 -24.22 -23.06
N ILE A 15 17.50 -23.46 -23.21
CA ILE A 15 17.82 -22.34 -22.33
C ILE A 15 16.83 -21.18 -22.55
N TYR A 16 16.41 -20.94 -23.79
CA TYR A 16 15.40 -19.93 -24.12
C TYR A 16 14.02 -20.27 -23.52
N HIS A 17 13.62 -21.54 -23.54
CA HIS A 17 12.39 -21.98 -22.89
C HIS A 17 12.43 -21.78 -21.37
N LEU A 18 13.56 -22.13 -20.74
CA LEU A 18 13.76 -21.88 -19.31
C LEU A 18 13.67 -20.38 -18.99
N ALA A 19 14.34 -19.53 -19.77
CA ALA A 19 14.28 -18.08 -19.60
C ALA A 19 12.84 -17.55 -19.72
N THR A 20 12.11 -18.01 -20.74
CA THR A 20 10.71 -17.60 -20.98
C THR A 20 9.78 -18.03 -19.85
N ALA A 21 9.92 -19.27 -19.36
CA ALA A 21 9.14 -19.77 -18.23
C ALA A 21 9.46 -18.98 -16.95
N LEU A 22 10.74 -18.71 -16.69
CA LEU A 22 11.17 -17.90 -15.55
C LEU A 22 10.65 -16.46 -15.63
N LEU A 23 10.51 -15.86 -16.80
CA LEU A 23 9.96 -14.50 -16.94
C LEU A 23 8.47 -14.40 -16.57
N ALA A 24 7.72 -15.50 -16.69
CA ALA A 24 6.28 -15.54 -16.44
C ALA A 24 5.89 -15.74 -14.96
N THR A 25 6.87 -15.82 -14.06
CA THR A 25 6.63 -16.13 -12.63
C THR A 25 6.69 -14.87 -11.77
N GLU A 26 5.98 -14.83 -10.66
CA GLU A 26 5.97 -13.70 -9.72
C GLU A 26 6.63 -14.07 -8.39
N THR A 27 6.58 -15.35 -8.01
CA THR A 27 7.12 -15.84 -6.73
C THR A 27 8.32 -16.78 -6.91
N VAL A 28 9.12 -16.95 -5.84
CA VAL A 28 10.25 -17.88 -5.85
C VAL A 28 9.76 -19.31 -6.10
N ASP A 29 8.65 -19.70 -5.47
CA ASP A 29 8.08 -21.05 -5.61
C ASP A 29 7.59 -21.32 -7.03
N GLU A 30 6.95 -20.35 -7.68
CA GLU A 30 6.60 -20.44 -9.09
C GLU A 30 7.83 -20.55 -9.99
N ALA A 31 8.87 -19.75 -9.73
CA ALA A 31 10.12 -19.83 -10.49
C ALA A 31 10.77 -21.21 -10.37
N LEU A 32 10.76 -21.82 -9.19
CA LEU A 32 11.25 -23.18 -8.97
C LEU A 32 10.37 -24.21 -9.69
N SER A 33 9.05 -24.11 -9.54
CA SER A 33 8.09 -25.03 -10.18
C SER A 33 8.17 -24.99 -11.71
N ALA A 34 8.34 -23.80 -12.28
CA ALA A 34 8.50 -23.59 -13.71
C ALA A 34 9.87 -24.06 -14.24
N ALA A 35 10.94 -23.89 -13.45
CA ALA A 35 12.28 -24.28 -13.84
C ALA A 35 12.48 -25.80 -13.83
N LEU A 36 12.05 -26.49 -12.77
CA LEU A 36 12.30 -27.91 -12.54
C LEU A 36 12.08 -28.83 -13.76
N PRO A 37 10.94 -28.78 -14.48
CA PRO A 37 10.72 -29.65 -15.65
C PRO A 37 11.61 -29.30 -16.86
N LEU A 38 12.21 -28.11 -16.89
CA LEU A 38 13.03 -27.61 -17.99
C LEU A 38 14.54 -27.77 -17.70
N LEU A 39 14.94 -28.02 -16.45
CA LEU A 39 16.36 -28.13 -16.11
C LEU A 39 17.05 -29.31 -16.80
N GLY A 40 16.36 -30.45 -16.95
CA GLY A 40 16.92 -31.63 -17.62
C GLY A 40 17.31 -31.34 -19.07
N THR A 41 16.39 -30.74 -19.83
CA THR A 41 16.65 -30.36 -21.23
C THR A 41 17.64 -29.20 -21.34
N ALA A 42 17.60 -28.22 -20.44
CA ALA A 42 18.52 -27.09 -20.43
C ALA A 42 19.96 -27.51 -20.12
N LEU A 43 20.15 -28.44 -19.19
CA LEU A 43 21.45 -28.99 -18.78
C LEU A 43 21.91 -30.20 -19.60
N ASP A 44 21.09 -30.68 -20.54
CA ASP A 44 21.37 -31.86 -21.37
C ASP A 44 21.59 -33.14 -20.55
N THR A 45 20.72 -33.38 -19.58
CA THR A 45 20.85 -34.50 -18.66
C THR A 45 19.50 -35.14 -18.35
N ASP A 46 19.48 -36.47 -18.39
CA ASP A 46 18.35 -37.30 -17.96
C ASP A 46 18.51 -37.78 -16.50
N ARG A 47 19.50 -37.23 -15.78
CA ARG A 47 19.81 -37.61 -14.40
C ARG A 47 18.97 -36.82 -13.40
N GLY A 48 19.02 -37.24 -12.13
CA GLY A 48 18.34 -36.55 -11.04
C GLY A 48 18.86 -35.13 -10.86
N ILE A 49 17.95 -34.15 -10.87
CA ILE A 49 18.24 -32.75 -10.60
C ILE A 49 17.48 -32.32 -9.35
N ARG A 50 18.16 -31.63 -8.44
CA ARG A 50 17.57 -31.00 -7.25
C ARG A 50 18.08 -29.57 -7.13
N ILE A 51 17.23 -28.68 -6.62
CA ILE A 51 17.61 -27.31 -6.30
C ILE A 51 17.63 -27.19 -4.79
N ASP A 52 18.77 -26.77 -4.24
CA ASP A 52 18.91 -26.50 -2.83
C ASP A 52 19.08 -24.99 -2.62
N LEU A 53 18.12 -24.37 -1.94
CA LEU A 53 18.16 -22.95 -1.58
C LEU A 53 18.52 -22.72 -0.11
N SER A 54 18.73 -23.80 0.65
CA SER A 54 19.26 -23.71 1.99
C SER A 54 20.74 -23.34 1.89
N HIS A 55 21.25 -22.57 2.87
CA HIS A 55 22.69 -22.35 2.99
C HIS A 55 23.42 -23.62 3.52
N ASP A 56 22.68 -24.72 3.68
CA ASP A 56 23.13 -25.95 4.31
C ASP A 56 23.27 -27.01 3.23
N LEU A 57 24.36 -26.92 2.47
CA LEU A 57 24.75 -27.91 1.47
C LEU A 57 25.13 -29.20 2.19
N THR A 58 24.14 -29.96 2.65
CA THR A 58 24.38 -31.34 3.08
C THR A 58 24.82 -32.12 1.84
N PRO A 59 26.06 -32.67 1.82
CA PRO A 59 26.57 -33.29 0.62
C PRO A 59 25.68 -34.49 0.26
N ALA A 60 25.13 -34.47 -0.96
CA ALA A 60 24.44 -35.62 -1.50
C ALA A 60 25.42 -36.81 -1.49
N LEU A 61 24.98 -37.94 -0.93
CA LEU A 61 25.77 -39.18 -0.83
C LEU A 61 26.00 -39.85 -2.21
N THR A 62 25.58 -39.21 -3.31
CA THR A 62 25.72 -39.66 -4.69
C THR A 62 26.75 -38.82 -5.46
N PRO A 63 27.57 -39.43 -6.33
CA PRO A 63 28.46 -38.69 -7.23
C PRO A 63 27.65 -37.75 -8.14
N GLY A 64 28.03 -36.48 -8.19
CA GLY A 64 27.31 -35.44 -8.92
C GLY A 64 28.02 -34.09 -8.91
N PHE A 65 27.45 -33.14 -9.66
CA PHE A 65 27.94 -31.76 -9.76
C PHE A 65 27.04 -30.83 -8.95
N ALA A 66 27.66 -29.92 -8.18
CA ALA A 66 26.97 -28.81 -7.54
C ALA A 66 27.29 -27.51 -8.29
N ILE A 67 26.27 -26.89 -8.87
CA ILE A 67 26.37 -25.66 -9.64
C ILE A 67 25.86 -24.51 -8.75
N PRO A 68 26.71 -23.58 -8.30
CA PRO A 68 26.28 -22.53 -7.40
C PRO A 68 25.34 -21.54 -8.10
N LEU A 69 24.23 -21.22 -7.45
CA LEU A 69 23.33 -20.15 -7.85
C LEU A 69 23.89 -18.84 -7.27
N ILE A 70 24.52 -18.03 -8.11
CA ILE A 70 25.15 -16.78 -7.68
C ILE A 70 24.32 -15.60 -8.16
N ALA A 71 23.87 -14.77 -7.23
CA ALA A 71 23.22 -13.50 -7.54
C ALA A 71 23.93 -12.36 -6.81
N LYS A 72 24.27 -11.28 -7.52
CA LYS A 72 25.00 -10.11 -6.98
C LYS A 72 26.27 -10.51 -6.20
N GLY A 73 27.01 -11.52 -6.67
CA GLY A 73 28.24 -12.00 -6.04
C GLY A 73 28.06 -12.85 -4.78
N ARG A 74 26.83 -13.21 -4.41
CA ARG A 74 26.53 -14.08 -3.26
C ARG A 74 25.88 -15.38 -3.72
N ALA A 75 26.34 -16.51 -3.18
CA ALA A 75 25.68 -17.80 -3.36
C ALA A 75 24.34 -17.79 -2.61
N ILE A 76 23.25 -18.06 -3.34
CA ILE A 76 21.88 -18.11 -2.80
C ILE A 76 21.28 -19.53 -2.80
N GLY A 77 22.08 -20.51 -3.25
CA GLY A 77 21.72 -21.92 -3.37
C GLY A 77 22.64 -22.64 -4.35
N ALA A 78 22.27 -23.85 -4.72
CA ALA A 78 22.91 -24.63 -5.77
C ALA A 78 21.90 -25.50 -6.53
N ILE A 79 22.20 -25.76 -7.81
CA ILE A 79 21.60 -26.86 -8.56
C ILE A 79 22.52 -28.06 -8.37
N VAL A 80 21.99 -29.18 -7.89
CA VAL A 80 22.74 -30.43 -7.78
C VAL A 80 22.23 -31.39 -8.84
N VAL A 81 23.16 -31.88 -9.66
CA VAL A 81 22.89 -32.83 -10.75
C VAL A 81 23.65 -34.12 -10.46
N ASP A 82 22.94 -35.24 -10.37
CA ASP A 82 23.58 -36.55 -10.22
C ASP A 82 24.31 -36.93 -11.54
N GLY A 83 25.50 -37.53 -11.47
CA GLY A 83 26.24 -38.00 -12.66
C GLY A 83 27.73 -37.66 -12.67
N ASP A 84 28.36 -37.90 -13.82
CA ASP A 84 29.82 -37.85 -14.03
C ASP A 84 30.27 -36.91 -15.16
N ALA A 85 29.35 -36.36 -15.96
CA ALA A 85 29.62 -35.33 -16.94
C ALA A 85 28.55 -34.23 -16.97
N LEU A 86 28.99 -32.98 -17.16
CA LEU A 86 28.14 -31.80 -17.33
C LEU A 86 28.90 -30.74 -18.14
N ASP A 87 28.20 -30.07 -19.07
CA ASP A 87 28.76 -28.93 -19.81
C ASP A 87 28.86 -27.68 -18.90
N PRO A 88 30.08 -27.19 -18.60
CA PRO A 88 30.27 -26.04 -17.71
C PRO A 88 29.61 -24.75 -18.21
N GLU A 89 29.56 -24.53 -19.54
CA GLU A 89 29.04 -23.29 -20.11
C GLU A 89 27.51 -23.25 -19.99
N ARG A 90 26.84 -24.36 -20.33
CA ARG A 90 25.39 -24.51 -20.16
C ARG A 90 24.97 -24.50 -18.70
N ALA A 91 25.73 -25.20 -17.85
CA ALA A 91 25.51 -25.19 -16.41
C ALA A 91 25.55 -23.78 -15.82
N SER A 92 26.54 -22.98 -16.23
CA SER A 92 26.68 -21.59 -15.80
C SER A 92 25.52 -20.72 -16.29
N ALA A 93 25.11 -20.88 -17.55
CA ALA A 93 23.98 -20.13 -18.13
C ALA A 93 22.66 -20.41 -17.41
N VAL A 94 22.34 -21.69 -17.19
CA VAL A 94 21.13 -22.13 -16.47
C VAL A 94 21.14 -21.65 -15.02
N ALA A 95 22.27 -21.79 -14.33
CA ALA A 95 22.43 -21.31 -12.97
C ALA A 95 22.28 -19.79 -12.88
N GLY A 96 22.83 -19.04 -13.84
CA GLY A 96 22.71 -17.59 -13.90
C GLY A 96 21.27 -17.11 -14.09
N LEU A 97 20.51 -17.75 -14.98
CA LEU A 97 19.09 -17.46 -15.21
C LEU A 97 18.26 -17.72 -13.95
N LEU A 98 18.41 -18.90 -13.35
CA LEU A 98 17.67 -19.28 -12.15
C LEU A 98 18.06 -18.41 -10.95
N ALA A 99 19.36 -18.12 -10.76
CA ALA A 99 19.82 -17.27 -9.67
C ALA A 99 19.28 -15.84 -9.79
N THR A 100 19.28 -15.28 -11.00
CA THR A 100 18.71 -13.94 -11.28
C THR A 100 17.21 -13.94 -11.02
N ALA A 101 16.49 -14.95 -11.51
CA ALA A 101 15.05 -15.09 -11.31
C ALA A 101 14.67 -15.15 -9.82
N ILE A 102 15.39 -15.94 -9.02
CA ILE A 102 15.14 -16.06 -7.58
C ILE A 102 15.48 -14.75 -6.85
N ALA A 103 16.62 -14.13 -7.17
CA ALA A 103 17.07 -12.92 -6.50
C ALA A 103 16.15 -11.72 -6.75
N THR A 104 15.68 -11.55 -7.98
CA THR A 104 14.71 -10.48 -8.32
C THR A 104 13.42 -10.63 -7.54
N ARG A 105 12.91 -11.86 -7.39
CA ARG A 105 11.66 -12.13 -6.67
C ARG A 105 11.79 -11.99 -5.17
N ARG A 106 12.90 -12.45 -4.60
CA ARG A 106 13.22 -12.18 -3.18
C ARG A 106 13.28 -10.68 -2.89
N HIS A 107 13.91 -9.91 -3.78
CA HIS A 107 13.99 -8.47 -3.64
C HIS A 107 12.60 -7.80 -3.72
N ALA A 108 11.79 -8.20 -4.71
CA ALA A 108 10.43 -7.68 -4.85
C ALA A 108 9.55 -8.01 -3.63
N ALA A 109 9.67 -9.21 -3.06
CA ALA A 109 8.94 -9.62 -1.87
C ALA A 109 9.31 -8.78 -0.63
N VAL A 110 10.61 -8.57 -0.38
CA VAL A 110 11.09 -7.74 0.74
C VAL A 110 10.63 -6.29 0.58
N GLU A 111 10.69 -5.75 -0.64
CA GLU A 111 10.26 -4.38 -0.91
C GLU A 111 8.75 -4.21 -0.72
N ASN A 112 7.95 -5.18 -1.17
CA ASN A 112 6.51 -5.17 -0.96
C ASN A 112 6.15 -5.26 0.53
N GLU A 113 6.85 -6.12 1.28
CA GLU A 113 6.67 -6.21 2.74
C GLU A 113 7.02 -4.88 3.43
N ARG A 114 8.11 -4.23 3.03
CA ARG A 114 8.49 -2.89 3.53
C ARG A 114 7.38 -1.86 3.28
N LEU A 115 6.86 -1.81 2.05
CA LEU A 115 5.77 -0.88 1.69
C LEU A 115 4.49 -1.15 2.49
N LEU A 116 4.14 -2.42 2.71
CA LEU A 116 3.00 -2.80 3.54
C LEU A 116 3.20 -2.40 5.00
N GLN A 117 4.40 -2.58 5.54
CA GLN A 117 4.73 -2.15 6.90
C GLN A 117 4.69 -0.63 7.05
N GLU A 118 5.19 0.12 6.08
CA GLU A 118 5.11 1.59 6.07
C GLU A 118 3.65 2.07 6.02
N ALA A 119 2.83 1.50 5.14
CA ALA A 119 1.41 1.79 5.07
C ALA A 119 0.69 1.46 6.39
N SER A 120 1.02 0.32 7.02
CA SER A 120 0.48 -0.06 8.32
C SER A 120 0.92 0.90 9.43
N GLY A 121 2.18 1.35 9.41
CA GLY A 121 2.71 2.33 10.37
C GLY A 121 1.98 3.66 10.28
N LEU A 122 1.84 4.22 9.07
CA LEU A 122 1.07 5.45 8.83
C LEU A 122 -0.37 5.33 9.33
N LYS A 123 -1.02 4.17 9.09
CA LYS A 123 -2.37 3.90 9.60
C LYS A 123 -2.44 3.91 11.12
N MET A 124 -1.43 3.34 11.80
CA MET A 124 -1.35 3.36 13.26
C MET A 124 -1.15 4.78 13.81
N ASP A 125 -0.32 5.60 13.15
CA ASP A 125 -0.09 6.98 13.55
C ASP A 125 -1.36 7.82 13.47
N VAL A 126 -2.14 7.66 12.39
CA VAL A 126 -3.46 8.29 12.24
C VAL A 126 -4.38 7.88 13.38
N VAL A 127 -4.54 6.58 13.65
CA VAL A 127 -5.40 6.09 14.75
C VAL A 127 -4.95 6.63 16.12
N SER A 128 -3.63 6.73 16.35
CA SER A 128 -3.07 7.28 17.57
C SER A 128 -3.39 8.76 17.73
N MET A 129 -3.14 9.58 16.70
CA MET A 129 -3.46 11.00 16.67
C MET A 129 -4.94 11.24 16.96
N LEU A 130 -5.83 10.50 16.29
CA LEU A 130 -7.28 10.60 16.48
C LEU A 130 -7.68 10.25 17.92
N SER A 131 -7.09 9.20 18.48
CA SER A 131 -7.33 8.83 19.88
C SER A 131 -6.92 9.95 20.84
N HIS A 132 -5.84 10.67 20.56
CA HIS A 132 -5.42 11.83 21.36
C HIS A 132 -6.39 12.99 21.22
N GLU A 133 -6.83 13.31 20.01
CA GLU A 133 -7.76 14.41 19.76
C GLU A 133 -9.14 14.16 20.38
N MET A 134 -9.62 12.91 20.38
CA MET A 134 -10.90 12.53 21.00
C MET A 134 -10.86 12.51 22.54
N ARG A 135 -9.69 12.32 23.17
CA ARG A 135 -9.59 12.28 24.65
C ARG A 135 -10.00 13.59 25.30
N THR A 136 -9.65 14.72 24.67
CA THR A 136 -9.95 16.06 25.19
C THR A 136 -11.46 16.34 25.28
N PRO A 137 -12.25 16.25 24.18
CA PRO A 137 -13.69 16.45 24.25
C PRO A 137 -14.37 15.42 25.16
N LEU A 138 -13.95 14.15 25.14
CA LEU A 138 -14.49 13.12 26.05
C LEU A 138 -14.23 13.43 27.52
N ALA A 139 -13.05 13.94 27.86
CA ALA A 139 -12.72 14.35 29.22
C ALA A 139 -13.58 15.55 29.66
N SER A 140 -13.80 16.51 28.77
CA SER A 140 -14.68 17.67 29.00
C SER A 140 -16.11 17.23 29.27
N ILE A 141 -16.72 16.46 28.35
CA ILE A 141 -18.08 15.90 28.48
C ILE A 141 -18.23 15.15 29.80
N LYS A 142 -17.29 14.25 30.11
CA LYS A 142 -17.31 13.49 31.36
C LYS A 142 -17.19 14.39 32.59
N GLY A 143 -16.36 15.43 32.54
CA GLY A 143 -16.17 16.38 33.64
C GLY A 143 -17.46 17.13 33.96
N TYR A 144 -18.06 17.78 32.95
CA TYR A 144 -19.31 18.53 33.11
C TYR A 144 -20.50 17.63 33.48
N ALA A 145 -20.62 16.46 32.85
CA ALA A 145 -21.67 15.50 33.20
C ALA A 145 -21.51 14.97 34.64
N SER A 146 -20.27 14.76 35.10
CA SER A 146 -19.99 14.36 36.48
C SER A 146 -20.33 15.48 37.46
N ALA A 147 -20.00 16.75 37.14
CA ALA A 147 -20.33 17.91 37.97
C ALA A 147 -21.84 18.09 38.14
N LEU A 148 -22.62 17.88 37.07
CA LEU A 148 -24.08 17.92 37.10
C LEU A 148 -24.72 16.82 37.96
N ARG A 149 -24.00 15.71 38.21
CA ARG A 149 -24.46 14.59 39.04
C ARG A 149 -24.15 14.72 40.53
N ILE A 150 -23.35 15.71 40.95
CA ILE A 150 -22.98 15.86 42.36
C ILE A 150 -24.21 16.31 43.16
N GLU A 151 -24.65 15.46 44.09
CA GLU A 151 -25.74 15.78 45.01
C GLU A 151 -25.32 16.84 46.03
N GLY A 152 -26.27 17.69 46.44
CA GLY A 152 -26.02 18.75 47.44
C GLY A 152 -25.40 20.03 46.88
N ILE A 153 -25.03 20.07 45.59
CA ILE A 153 -24.64 21.31 44.91
C ILE A 153 -25.85 21.91 44.18
N GLY A 154 -26.33 23.05 44.67
CA GLY A 154 -27.41 23.81 44.05
C GLY A 154 -26.90 24.70 42.91
N TRP A 155 -26.66 24.12 41.74
CA TRP A 155 -26.36 24.89 40.53
C TRP A 155 -27.55 25.78 40.16
N ASP A 156 -27.32 27.07 39.94
CA ASP A 156 -28.34 27.96 39.36
C ASP A 156 -28.63 27.58 37.91
N ALA A 157 -29.73 28.11 37.35
CA ALA A 157 -30.17 27.77 36.01
C ALA A 157 -29.16 28.16 34.91
N GLY A 158 -28.43 29.26 35.10
CA GLY A 158 -27.39 29.72 34.16
C GLY A 158 -26.20 28.77 34.14
N THR A 159 -25.62 28.49 35.31
CA THR A 159 -24.48 27.57 35.42
C THR A 159 -24.81 26.15 34.90
N ARG A 160 -26.02 25.66 35.17
CA ARG A 160 -26.48 24.38 34.60
C ARG A 160 -26.60 24.44 33.08
N GLY A 161 -27.08 25.56 32.54
CA GLY A 161 -27.15 25.82 31.10
C GLY A 161 -25.77 25.77 30.46
N ASP A 162 -24.79 26.47 31.02
CA ASP A 162 -23.41 26.53 30.51
C ASP A 162 -22.75 25.14 30.48
N PHE A 163 -22.98 24.31 31.50
CA PHE A 163 -22.48 22.93 31.53
C PHE A 163 -23.10 22.06 30.44
N LEU A 164 -24.42 22.18 30.22
CA LEU A 164 -25.11 21.45 29.16
C LEU A 164 -24.67 21.91 27.77
N GLN A 165 -24.50 23.22 27.58
CA GLN A 165 -23.98 23.79 26.34
C GLN A 165 -22.58 23.28 26.03
N THR A 166 -21.68 23.25 27.03
CA THR A 166 -20.32 22.73 26.82
C THR A 166 -20.33 21.24 26.44
N ILE A 167 -21.25 20.44 27.02
CA ILE A 167 -21.41 19.03 26.64
C ILE A 167 -21.87 18.92 25.17
N GLU A 168 -22.82 19.75 24.74
CA GLU A 168 -23.33 19.78 23.37
C GLU A 168 -22.22 20.16 22.38
N GLU A 169 -21.50 21.24 22.65
CA GLU A 169 -20.39 21.72 21.81
C GLU A 169 -19.27 20.67 21.65
N GLU A 170 -18.87 19.98 22.72
CA GLU A 170 -17.85 18.93 22.65
C GLU A 170 -18.37 17.65 21.96
N THR A 171 -19.69 17.39 22.00
CA THR A 171 -20.32 16.28 21.27
C THR A 171 -20.37 16.57 19.77
N ASP A 172 -20.70 17.80 19.38
CA ASP A 172 -20.64 18.26 17.99
C ASP A 172 -19.21 18.19 17.46
N ARG A 173 -18.24 18.61 18.27
CA ARG A 173 -16.82 18.49 17.93
C ARG A 173 -16.37 17.04 17.69
N LEU A 174 -16.82 16.09 18.53
CA LEU A 174 -16.55 14.66 18.31
C LEU A 174 -17.22 14.15 17.02
N THR A 175 -18.43 14.62 16.73
CA THR A 175 -19.14 14.25 15.50
C THR A 175 -18.36 14.68 14.27
N HIS A 176 -17.91 15.94 14.23
CA HIS A 176 -17.09 16.44 13.12
C HIS A 176 -15.75 15.70 12.98
N LEU A 177 -15.07 15.39 14.09
CA LEU A 177 -13.85 14.57 14.05
C LEU A 177 -14.11 13.20 13.41
N VAL A 178 -15.23 12.56 13.73
CA VAL A 178 -15.60 11.26 13.15
C VAL A 178 -15.94 11.39 11.66
N GLU A 179 -16.67 12.44 11.28
CA GLU A 179 -17.01 12.74 9.88
C GLU A 179 -15.75 12.94 9.05
N ASP A 180 -14.80 13.75 9.52
CA ASP A 180 -13.52 14.03 8.85
C ASP A 180 -12.71 12.75 8.61
N ILE A 181 -12.71 11.81 9.57
CA ILE A 181 -12.03 10.51 9.43
C ILE A 181 -12.69 9.66 8.35
N LEU A 182 -14.02 9.54 8.39
CA LEU A 182 -14.77 8.73 7.44
C LEU A 182 -14.65 9.28 6.02
N GLU A 183 -14.65 10.60 5.88
CA GLU A 183 -14.44 11.27 4.62
C GLU A 183 -13.03 11.03 4.07
N SER A 184 -12.00 11.23 4.90
CA SER A 184 -10.61 10.95 4.52
C SER A 184 -10.42 9.50 4.06
N ALA A 185 -10.96 8.54 4.81
CA ALA A 185 -10.91 7.12 4.44
C ALA A 185 -11.66 6.83 3.13
N ALA A 186 -12.78 7.50 2.87
CA ALA A 186 -13.50 7.36 1.61
C ALA A 186 -12.72 7.96 0.42
N ILE A 187 -12.00 9.06 0.62
CA ILE A 187 -11.12 9.68 -0.38
C ILE A 187 -9.96 8.73 -0.71
N ASP A 188 -9.26 8.23 0.30
CA ASP A 188 -8.11 7.32 0.12
C ASP A 188 -8.51 6.02 -0.58
N ALA A 189 -9.71 5.52 -0.32
CA ALA A 189 -10.25 4.34 -0.99
C ALA A 189 -10.79 4.61 -2.41
N GLY A 190 -10.78 5.86 -2.88
CA GLY A 190 -11.38 6.26 -4.15
C GLY A 190 -12.91 6.10 -4.17
N LEU A 191 -13.54 6.06 -3.00
CA LEU A 191 -14.98 5.85 -2.81
C LEU A 191 -15.77 7.16 -2.68
N LEU A 192 -15.10 8.32 -2.68
CA LEU A 192 -15.78 9.61 -2.67
C LEU A 192 -16.63 9.76 -3.95
N ARG A 193 -17.95 9.77 -3.77
CA ARG A 193 -18.90 10.04 -4.85
C ARG A 193 -19.35 11.48 -4.76
N LEU A 194 -18.92 12.29 -5.71
CA LEU A 194 -19.44 13.64 -5.89
C LEU A 194 -20.86 13.58 -6.44
N GLN A 195 -21.74 14.42 -5.90
CA GLN A 195 -23.09 14.63 -6.40
C GLN A 195 -23.17 16.02 -7.02
N PRO A 196 -22.62 16.21 -8.24
CA PRO A 196 -22.67 17.50 -8.89
C PRO A 196 -24.12 17.91 -9.16
N GLU A 197 -24.44 19.15 -8.79
CA GLU A 197 -25.69 19.80 -9.12
C GLU A 197 -25.44 21.24 -9.62
N PRO A 198 -26.39 21.84 -10.37
CA PRO A 198 -26.27 23.22 -10.78
C PRO A 198 -26.32 24.17 -9.57
N ILE A 199 -25.19 24.78 -9.23
CA ILE A 199 -25.07 25.70 -8.09
C ILE A 199 -24.73 27.14 -8.52
N LEU A 200 -25.20 28.09 -7.70
CA LEU A 200 -24.74 29.48 -7.71
C LEU A 200 -23.77 29.66 -6.55
N ILE A 201 -22.46 29.68 -6.83
CA ILE A 201 -21.41 29.90 -5.81
C ILE A 201 -21.69 31.14 -4.95
N SER A 202 -22.24 32.20 -5.57
CA SER A 202 -22.56 33.43 -4.86
C SER A 202 -23.61 33.28 -3.74
N ARG A 203 -24.46 32.23 -3.80
CA ARG A 203 -25.40 31.90 -2.72
C ARG A 203 -24.71 31.13 -1.60
N ILE A 204 -23.87 30.16 -1.95
CA ILE A 204 -23.10 29.37 -0.98
C ILE A 204 -22.15 30.29 -0.20
N ALA A 205 -21.36 31.10 -0.90
CA ALA A 205 -20.42 32.04 -0.29
C ALA A 205 -21.09 33.02 0.68
N ARG A 206 -22.30 33.50 0.37
CA ARG A 206 -23.08 34.35 1.30
C ARG A 206 -23.46 33.59 2.56
N ARG A 207 -23.98 32.36 2.43
CA ARG A 207 -24.38 31.52 3.55
C ARG A 207 -23.20 31.23 4.49
N VAL A 208 -22.04 30.92 3.92
CA VAL A 208 -20.79 30.70 4.66
C VAL A 208 -20.34 31.98 5.36
N ILE A 209 -20.36 33.13 4.68
CA ILE A 209 -19.99 34.42 5.26
C ILE A 209 -20.92 34.78 6.42
N ASP A 210 -22.23 34.60 6.28
CA ASP A 210 -23.20 34.89 7.32
C ASP A 210 -22.93 34.03 8.56
N ARG A 211 -22.64 32.73 8.38
CA ARG A 211 -22.28 31.81 9.46
C ARG A 211 -20.99 32.22 10.19
N ILE A 212 -19.91 32.51 9.46
CA ILE A 212 -18.61 32.85 10.05
C ILE A 212 -18.61 34.25 10.67
N SER A 213 -19.36 35.20 10.12
CA SER A 213 -19.43 36.57 10.63
C SER A 213 -20.01 36.64 12.05
N ILE A 214 -20.84 35.68 12.44
CA ILE A 214 -21.38 35.57 13.81
C ILE A 214 -20.29 35.18 14.82
N GLN A 215 -19.24 34.48 14.36
CA GLN A 215 -18.16 33.98 15.22
C GLN A 215 -17.03 35.01 15.45
N THR A 216 -17.04 36.15 14.76
CA THR A 216 -15.98 37.17 14.92
C THR A 216 -16.45 38.59 14.67
N ASN A 217 -16.16 39.49 15.62
CA ASN A 217 -16.34 40.94 15.44
C ASN A 217 -15.06 41.65 14.97
N ARG A 218 -13.97 40.91 14.71
CA ARG A 218 -12.66 41.48 14.37
C ARG A 218 -12.40 41.53 12.86
N HIS A 219 -13.13 40.75 12.08
CA HIS A 219 -12.87 40.55 10.65
C HIS A 219 -14.08 40.97 9.84
N ARG A 220 -13.82 41.57 8.67
CA ARG A 220 -14.85 41.89 7.68
C ARG A 220 -14.65 41.01 6.46
N PHE A 221 -15.64 40.18 6.16
CA PHE A 221 -15.64 39.35 4.95
C PHE A 221 -16.28 40.13 3.79
N VAL A 222 -15.65 40.10 2.62
CA VAL A 222 -16.14 40.77 1.40
C VAL A 222 -16.11 39.75 0.27
N ALA A 223 -17.28 39.45 -0.30
CA ALA A 223 -17.40 38.64 -1.51
C ALA A 223 -17.95 39.49 -2.65
N MET A 224 -17.22 39.51 -3.77
CA MET A 224 -17.59 40.25 -4.97
C MET A 224 -17.88 39.26 -6.10
N PHE A 225 -19.15 39.16 -6.47
CA PHE A 225 -19.59 38.37 -7.63
C PHE A 225 -20.18 39.32 -8.67
N SER A 226 -19.93 39.07 -9.95
CA SER A 226 -20.64 39.79 -11.02
C SER A 226 -22.12 39.42 -10.98
N SER A 227 -22.99 40.34 -11.44
CA SER A 227 -24.43 40.08 -11.54
C SER A 227 -24.77 38.93 -12.49
N ASN A 228 -23.85 38.61 -13.42
CA ASN A 228 -23.99 37.52 -14.40
C ASN A 228 -23.06 36.34 -14.08
N PHE A 229 -22.75 36.11 -12.80
CA PHE A 229 -21.88 34.99 -12.42
C PHE A 229 -22.52 33.65 -12.82
N PRO A 230 -21.78 32.76 -13.51
CA PRO A 230 -22.37 31.55 -14.08
C PRO A 230 -22.82 30.56 -13.01
N VAL A 231 -23.83 29.77 -13.35
CA VAL A 231 -24.13 28.52 -12.65
C VAL A 231 -23.04 27.52 -13.02
N ILE A 232 -22.54 26.77 -12.04
CA ILE A 232 -21.55 25.71 -12.26
C ILE A 232 -22.11 24.37 -11.79
N GLU A 233 -21.67 23.28 -12.40
CA GLU A 233 -21.93 21.92 -11.92
C GLU A 233 -20.90 21.59 -10.84
N ALA A 234 -21.34 21.50 -9.59
CA ALA A 234 -20.49 21.11 -8.48
C ALA A 234 -21.32 20.52 -7.35
N ASP A 235 -20.67 19.75 -6.48
CA ASP A 235 -21.30 19.22 -5.28
C ASP A 235 -21.45 20.36 -4.25
N SER A 236 -22.69 20.74 -3.94
CA SER A 236 -22.96 21.91 -3.11
C SER A 236 -22.46 21.76 -1.68
N GLN A 237 -22.58 20.55 -1.11
CA GLN A 237 -22.12 20.25 0.24
C GLN A 237 -20.60 20.34 0.32
N ARG A 238 -19.89 19.79 -0.68
CA ARG A 238 -18.41 19.83 -0.74
C ARG A 238 -17.85 21.21 -1.02
N ILE A 239 -18.56 22.06 -1.76
CA ILE A 239 -18.17 23.45 -2.01
C ILE A 239 -18.44 24.34 -0.78
N GLU A 240 -19.39 23.97 0.08
CA GLU A 240 -19.77 24.72 1.28
C GLU A 240 -18.91 24.42 2.51
N GLN A 241 -18.34 23.21 2.60
CA GLN A 241 -17.31 22.82 3.59
C GLN A 241 -16.01 23.61 3.39
#